data_AF-A0A7C6X9Y7-F1
#
_entry.id   AF-A0A7C6X9Y7-F1
#
_cell.length_a   1.000
_cell.length_b   1.000
_cell.length_c   1.000
_cell.angle_alpha   90.00
_cell.angle_beta   90.00
_cell.angle_gamma   90.00
#
_symmetry.space_group_name_H-M   'P 1'
#
loop_
_entity.id
_entity.type
_entity.pdbx_description
1 polymer ?
#
loop_
_entity_poly.entity_id
_entity_poly.type
_entity_poly.pdbx_seq_one_letter_code
_entity_poly.pdbx_strand_id
1 'polypeptide(L)'
;MALEVRTDFPGGNACAIETTALPERDVVRFAADPRGGTEALWFWVRIEGCAGRPVELVLTNADTCLGFGGGGRTTRPVYRYARGDWERVADTELRTLPDGRHEAVWVVNPRASSFDFAFCYPYLPDDLAHTLAECSGYWHEDAIGVTQKGRPLTRLANAFGNEPAQAAGIYVIARQHAGETPGSWVLDGLLRHAQRALDPAQILLWAVPFAHLDGVVEGDYGKDPFPHDLNRAWTRPPMRHEVLVVQRDLARWARRCHPAVVLDLHGPGAAETEGAYFHLPRPSRPAEHVEATRAAALYIRERLPAEFIREQPDVQATYASRWSDGGILGSHVWDTLAIPSLCLETPYAQIRGKELSREDYRGLGAALLEALVAYTQA
;
A
#
# COMPACT_ATOMS: atom_id res chain seq x y z
N MET A 1 -27.79 7.76 -23.87
CA MET A 1 -26.84 6.65 -24.11
C MET A 1 -26.85 5.78 -22.86
N ALA A 2 -26.67 4.46 -23.00
CA ALA A 2 -26.50 3.59 -21.85
C ALA A 2 -25.13 3.89 -21.20
N LEU A 3 -25.09 3.85 -19.88
CA LEU A 3 -23.86 4.02 -19.12
C LEU A 3 -22.96 2.78 -19.33
N GLU A 4 -21.68 3.00 -19.62
CA GLU A 4 -20.69 1.92 -19.79
C GLU A 4 -19.73 1.93 -18.59
N VAL A 5 -19.37 0.75 -18.11
CA VAL A 5 -18.44 0.56 -17.00
C VAL A 5 -17.25 -0.26 -17.48
N ARG A 6 -16.05 0.30 -17.37
CA ARG A 6 -14.80 -0.34 -17.79
C ARG A 6 -13.90 -0.66 -16.62
N THR A 7 -13.14 -1.73 -16.78
CA THR A 7 -12.09 -2.20 -15.85
C THR A 7 -10.86 -2.72 -16.61
N ASP A 8 -10.86 -2.66 -17.95
CA ASP A 8 -9.83 -3.15 -18.86
C ASP A 8 -8.68 -2.14 -19.03
N PHE A 9 -8.14 -1.67 -17.91
CA PHE A 9 -6.99 -0.78 -17.84
C PHE A 9 -6.12 -1.13 -16.63
N PRO A 10 -4.84 -0.69 -16.59
CA PRO A 10 -3.95 -1.00 -15.49
C PRO A 10 -4.52 -0.59 -14.12
N GLY A 11 -4.55 -1.54 -13.18
CA GLY A 11 -5.11 -1.35 -11.84
C GLY A 11 -6.64 -1.42 -11.77
N GLY A 12 -7.35 -1.58 -12.89
CA GLY A 12 -8.80 -1.70 -12.93
C GLY A 12 -9.29 -2.97 -12.23
N ASN A 13 -10.31 -2.82 -11.39
CA ASN A 13 -10.94 -3.93 -10.68
C ASN A 13 -12.41 -3.62 -10.36
N ALA A 14 -13.29 -4.47 -10.88
CA ALA A 14 -14.63 -4.72 -10.36
C ALA A 14 -15.19 -5.96 -11.08
N CYS A 15 -16.18 -6.60 -10.48
CA CYS A 15 -16.93 -7.69 -11.11
C CYS A 15 -18.44 -7.57 -10.77
N ALA A 16 -19.25 -8.49 -11.31
CA ALA A 16 -20.71 -8.52 -11.12
C ALA A 16 -21.38 -7.14 -11.36
N ILE A 17 -20.99 -6.50 -12.47
CA ILE A 17 -21.40 -5.12 -12.77
C ILE A 17 -22.80 -5.10 -13.37
N GLU A 18 -23.68 -4.30 -12.80
CA GLU A 18 -25.05 -4.05 -13.28
C GLU A 18 -25.32 -2.55 -13.36
N THR A 19 -25.90 -2.11 -14.48
CA THR A 19 -26.26 -0.70 -14.70
C THR A 19 -27.77 -0.55 -14.83
N THR A 20 -28.36 0.37 -14.07
CA THR A 20 -29.79 0.70 -14.17
C THR A 20 -29.99 2.19 -14.38
N ALA A 21 -30.77 2.57 -15.38
CA ALA A 21 -31.21 3.95 -15.55
C ALA A 21 -32.52 4.17 -14.79
N LEU A 22 -32.52 5.07 -13.80
CA LEU A 22 -33.72 5.52 -13.09
C LEU A 22 -34.14 6.91 -13.59
N PRO A 23 -35.36 7.40 -13.27
CA PRO A 23 -35.79 8.72 -13.74
C PRO A 23 -34.83 9.86 -13.35
N GLU A 24 -34.31 9.86 -12.12
CA GLU A 24 -33.51 10.96 -11.56
C GLU A 24 -32.01 10.71 -11.50
N ARG A 25 -31.56 9.46 -11.68
CA ARG A 25 -30.15 9.06 -11.59
C ARG A 25 -29.86 7.77 -12.33
N ASP A 26 -28.59 7.51 -12.59
CA ASP A 26 -28.11 6.20 -13.03
C ASP A 26 -27.51 5.46 -11.83
N VAL A 27 -27.64 4.13 -11.81
CA VAL A 27 -27.13 3.28 -10.74
C VAL A 27 -26.15 2.27 -11.32
N VAL A 28 -24.96 2.21 -10.74
CA VAL A 28 -23.91 1.22 -11.06
C VAL A 28 -23.69 0.37 -9.82
N ARG A 29 -24.11 -0.88 -9.89
CA ARG A 29 -23.86 -1.88 -8.85
C ARG A 29 -22.67 -2.72 -9.27
N PHE A 30 -21.74 -2.98 -8.37
CA PHE A 30 -20.56 -3.79 -8.63
C PHE A 30 -20.07 -4.47 -7.36
N ALA A 31 -19.15 -5.43 -7.51
CA ALA A 31 -18.40 -6.03 -6.42
C ALA A 31 -16.90 -5.74 -6.61
N ALA A 32 -16.15 -5.62 -5.52
CA ALA A 32 -14.70 -5.67 -5.57
C ALA A 32 -14.28 -7.12 -5.88
N ASP A 33 -13.60 -7.35 -7.00
CA ASP A 33 -13.15 -8.68 -7.42
C ASP A 33 -12.01 -9.14 -6.48
N PRO A 34 -12.17 -10.28 -5.77
CA PRO A 34 -11.12 -10.79 -4.90
C PRO A 34 -9.87 -11.23 -5.65
N ARG A 35 -9.92 -11.46 -6.97
CA ARG A 35 -8.78 -11.89 -7.79
C ARG A 35 -8.04 -13.11 -7.21
N GLY A 36 -8.79 -14.04 -6.63
CA GLY A 36 -8.25 -15.26 -6.00
C GLY A 36 -7.79 -15.11 -4.53
N GLY A 37 -7.97 -13.93 -3.93
CA GLY A 37 -7.80 -13.64 -2.51
C GLY A 37 -8.97 -14.11 -1.65
N THR A 38 -8.69 -14.46 -0.39
CA THR A 38 -9.76 -14.56 0.63
C THR A 38 -10.18 -13.19 1.17
N GLU A 39 -9.37 -12.16 0.94
CA GLU A 39 -9.67 -10.77 1.27
C GLU A 39 -9.86 -9.97 -0.03
N ALA A 40 -10.89 -9.14 -0.09
CA ALA A 40 -11.12 -8.16 -1.16
C ALA A 40 -11.19 -6.76 -0.57
N LEU A 41 -10.78 -5.74 -1.32
CA LEU A 41 -10.91 -4.34 -0.89
C LEU A 41 -10.79 -3.37 -2.07
N TRP A 42 -9.76 -3.57 -2.89
CA TRP A 42 -9.47 -2.70 -4.01
C TRP A 42 -10.55 -2.79 -5.09
N PHE A 43 -10.99 -1.63 -5.56
CA PHE A 43 -11.77 -1.48 -6.78
C PHE A 43 -11.31 -0.22 -7.51
N TRP A 44 -11.40 -0.26 -8.83
CA TRP A 44 -11.25 0.89 -9.71
C TRP A 44 -12.04 0.65 -11.00
N VAL A 45 -13.07 1.46 -11.21
CA VAL A 45 -13.91 1.45 -12.42
C VAL A 45 -13.80 2.79 -13.16
N ARG A 46 -13.94 2.74 -14.49
CA ARG A 46 -14.21 3.92 -15.31
C ARG A 46 -15.66 3.91 -15.74
N ILE A 47 -16.36 5.00 -15.50
CA ILE A 47 -17.75 5.22 -15.90
C ILE A 47 -17.75 6.12 -17.13
N GLU A 48 -18.42 5.70 -18.20
CA GLU A 48 -18.57 6.46 -19.46
C GLU A 48 -20.05 6.67 -19.81
N GLY A 49 -20.35 7.75 -20.53
CA GLY A 49 -21.71 8.09 -20.94
C GLY A 49 -22.56 8.73 -19.83
N CYS A 50 -21.95 9.19 -18.74
CA CYS A 50 -22.64 9.70 -17.53
C CYS A 50 -22.91 11.21 -17.52
N ALA A 51 -22.84 11.90 -18.66
CA ALA A 51 -22.92 13.37 -18.67
C ALA A 51 -24.28 13.89 -18.15
N GLY A 52 -24.22 14.76 -17.13
CA GLY A 52 -25.37 15.56 -16.69
C GLY A 52 -26.41 14.83 -15.83
N ARG A 53 -26.12 13.62 -15.34
CA ARG A 53 -27.00 12.86 -14.44
C ARG A 53 -26.20 12.31 -13.25
N PRO A 54 -26.72 12.40 -12.01
CA PRO A 54 -26.08 11.76 -10.86
C PRO A 54 -25.90 10.26 -11.09
N VAL A 55 -24.77 9.72 -10.63
CA VAL A 55 -24.47 8.28 -10.68
C VAL A 55 -24.34 7.76 -9.25
N GLU A 56 -25.24 6.87 -8.85
CA GLU A 56 -25.15 6.10 -7.60
C GLU A 56 -24.26 4.87 -7.84
N LEU A 57 -23.18 4.77 -7.09
CA LEU A 57 -22.22 3.67 -7.11
C LEU A 57 -22.48 2.79 -5.89
N VAL A 58 -22.72 1.51 -6.10
CA VAL A 58 -23.09 0.55 -5.04
C VAL A 58 -22.11 -0.62 -5.01
N LEU A 59 -21.32 -0.72 -3.94
CA LEU A 59 -20.51 -1.89 -3.64
C LEU A 59 -21.38 -2.93 -2.95
N THR A 60 -21.65 -4.02 -3.67
CA THR A 60 -22.61 -5.07 -3.28
C THR A 60 -22.03 -6.12 -2.34
N ASN A 61 -20.70 -6.26 -2.26
CA ASN A 61 -20.01 -7.21 -1.41
C ASN A 61 -19.26 -6.52 -0.25
N ALA A 62 -19.84 -5.44 0.29
CA ALA A 62 -19.20 -4.66 1.36
C ALA A 62 -18.87 -5.53 2.59
N ASP A 63 -19.79 -6.40 3.04
CA ASP A 63 -19.57 -7.26 4.21
C ASP A 63 -18.37 -8.23 4.07
N THR A 64 -17.98 -8.57 2.85
CA THR A 64 -16.83 -9.45 2.58
C THR A 64 -15.59 -8.68 2.13
N CYS A 65 -15.63 -7.34 2.14
CA CYS A 65 -14.46 -6.50 1.93
C CYS A 65 -13.75 -6.20 3.26
N LEU A 66 -12.42 -6.24 3.26
CA LEU A 66 -11.60 -6.10 4.46
C LEU A 66 -11.84 -4.74 5.13
N GLY A 67 -12.31 -4.79 6.38
CA GLY A 67 -12.53 -3.61 7.23
C GLY A 67 -13.91 -2.97 7.09
N PHE A 68 -14.78 -3.39 6.17
CA PHE A 68 -16.13 -2.82 6.07
C PHE A 68 -17.03 -3.22 7.25
N GLY A 69 -16.92 -4.47 7.74
CA GLY A 69 -17.69 -4.97 8.89
C GLY A 69 -17.41 -4.25 10.23
N GLY A 70 -16.33 -3.47 10.33
CA GLY A 70 -15.94 -2.73 11.53
C GLY A 70 -16.14 -1.21 11.47
N GLY A 71 -16.65 -0.66 10.37
CA GLY A 71 -16.77 0.79 10.24
C GLY A 71 -16.84 1.37 8.83
N GLY A 72 -17.34 0.62 7.82
CA GLY A 72 -17.32 1.02 6.40
C GLY A 72 -17.80 2.45 6.05
N ARG A 73 -18.55 3.11 6.94
CA ARG A 73 -18.91 4.54 6.87
C ARG A 73 -17.70 5.49 6.85
N THR A 74 -16.53 5.07 7.31
CA THR A 74 -15.30 5.89 7.32
C THR A 74 -14.52 5.84 6.01
N THR A 75 -14.88 4.95 5.09
CA THR A 75 -14.27 4.91 3.76
C THR A 75 -14.57 6.19 2.99
N ARG A 76 -13.62 6.65 2.18
CA ARG A 76 -13.74 7.83 1.32
C ARG A 76 -13.08 7.55 -0.03
N PRO A 77 -13.71 6.73 -0.91
CA PRO A 77 -13.23 6.52 -2.27
C PRO A 77 -12.94 7.83 -3.00
N VAL A 78 -12.14 7.73 -4.05
CA VAL A 78 -11.74 8.87 -4.86
C VAL A 78 -12.34 8.76 -6.26
N TYR A 79 -12.60 9.91 -6.87
CA TYR A 79 -12.97 9.99 -8.27
C TYR A 79 -12.15 11.06 -8.98
N ARG A 80 -11.96 10.91 -10.29
CA ARG A 80 -11.40 11.97 -11.12
C ARG A 80 -12.05 12.00 -12.48
N TYR A 81 -12.10 13.18 -13.07
CA TYR A 81 -12.39 13.33 -14.50
C TYR A 81 -11.07 13.22 -15.29
N ALA A 82 -11.14 12.76 -16.54
CA ALA A 82 -10.02 12.58 -17.48
C ALA A 82 -8.61 13.03 -17.01
N ARG A 83 -8.13 14.20 -17.42
CA ARG A 83 -6.82 14.76 -17.02
C ARG A 83 -6.88 15.62 -15.75
N GLY A 84 -7.93 15.44 -14.94
CA GLY A 84 -8.12 16.16 -13.69
C GLY A 84 -7.47 15.46 -12.50
N ASP A 85 -7.43 16.19 -11.38
CA ASP A 85 -7.00 15.63 -10.10
C ASP A 85 -8.05 14.72 -9.48
N TRP A 86 -7.59 13.89 -8.55
CA TRP A 86 -8.46 13.06 -7.71
C TRP A 86 -9.14 13.90 -6.62
N GLU A 87 -10.45 13.74 -6.52
CA GLU A 87 -11.30 14.28 -5.46
C GLU A 87 -11.79 13.12 -4.58
N ARG A 88 -11.97 13.33 -3.27
CA ARG A 88 -12.62 12.33 -2.40
C ARG A 88 -14.13 12.50 -2.42
N VAL A 89 -14.87 11.39 -2.32
CA VAL A 89 -16.30 11.45 -2.03
C VAL A 89 -16.52 11.91 -0.59
N ALA A 90 -17.54 12.73 -0.35
CA ALA A 90 -17.77 13.35 0.95
C ALA A 90 -18.16 12.34 2.05
N ASP A 91 -18.99 11.36 1.71
CA ASP A 91 -19.54 10.40 2.66
C ASP A 91 -19.76 9.02 2.04
N THR A 92 -19.78 8.00 2.90
CA THR A 92 -20.17 6.63 2.57
C THR A 92 -21.45 6.28 3.31
N GLU A 93 -22.52 5.98 2.56
CA GLU A 93 -23.73 5.41 3.13
C GLU A 93 -23.57 3.88 3.22
N LEU A 94 -23.91 3.30 4.37
CA LEU A 94 -24.11 1.85 4.48
C LEU A 94 -25.61 1.56 4.48
N ARG A 95 -26.07 0.85 3.45
CA ARG A 95 -27.46 0.42 3.29
C ARG A 95 -27.60 -1.02 3.77
N THR A 96 -28.44 -1.24 4.77
CA THR A 96 -28.77 -2.59 5.26
C THR A 96 -29.91 -3.17 4.43
N LEU A 97 -29.69 -4.35 3.86
CA LEU A 97 -30.66 -5.13 3.10
C LEU A 97 -31.61 -5.90 4.04
N PRO A 98 -32.78 -6.38 3.56
CA PRO A 98 -33.75 -7.09 4.40
C PRO A 98 -33.22 -8.35 5.09
N ASP A 99 -32.18 -8.98 4.53
CA ASP A 99 -31.51 -10.17 5.07
C ASP A 99 -30.35 -9.83 6.02
N GLY A 100 -30.13 -8.54 6.31
CA GLY A 100 -29.08 -8.06 7.21
C GLY A 100 -27.72 -7.81 6.57
N ARG A 101 -27.55 -8.11 5.27
CA ARG A 101 -26.32 -7.75 4.54
C ARG A 101 -26.22 -6.24 4.33
N HIS A 102 -25.00 -5.74 4.12
CA HIS A 102 -24.74 -4.33 3.84
C HIS A 102 -24.22 -4.09 2.43
N GLU A 103 -24.64 -2.96 1.86
CA GLU A 103 -24.05 -2.36 0.67
C GLU A 103 -23.44 -1.01 1.04
N ALA A 104 -22.32 -0.66 0.41
CA ALA A 104 -21.76 0.68 0.52
C ALA A 104 -22.14 1.51 -0.71
N VAL A 105 -22.63 2.72 -0.48
CA VAL A 105 -23.23 3.57 -1.50
C VAL A 105 -22.57 4.95 -1.53
N TRP A 106 -22.27 5.41 -2.73
CA TRP A 106 -21.73 6.73 -3.02
C TRP A 106 -22.50 7.37 -4.18
N VAL A 107 -22.53 8.70 -4.23
CA VAL A 107 -23.12 9.44 -5.36
C VAL A 107 -22.09 10.40 -5.92
N VAL A 108 -21.83 10.29 -7.22
CA VAL A 108 -21.02 11.25 -7.97
C VAL A 108 -21.96 12.08 -8.84
N ASN A 109 -21.77 13.40 -8.85
CA ASN A 109 -22.46 14.32 -9.75
C ASN A 109 -21.50 14.69 -10.90
N PRO A 110 -21.46 13.88 -11.97
CA PRO A 110 -20.44 13.99 -13.00
C PRO A 110 -20.53 15.32 -13.75
N ARG A 111 -19.40 16.03 -13.80
CA ARG A 111 -19.22 17.27 -14.57
C ARG A 111 -18.71 17.02 -16.00
N ALA A 112 -18.42 15.77 -16.33
CA ALA A 112 -17.95 15.32 -17.63
C ALA A 112 -18.67 14.03 -18.06
N SER A 113 -18.47 13.63 -19.31
CA SER A 113 -19.05 12.39 -19.87
C SER A 113 -18.41 11.11 -19.37
N SER A 114 -17.33 11.21 -18.60
CA SER A 114 -16.65 10.07 -17.99
C SER A 114 -15.90 10.45 -16.72
N PHE A 115 -15.81 9.53 -15.77
CA PHE A 115 -14.94 9.65 -14.60
C PHE A 115 -14.37 8.29 -14.18
N ASP A 116 -13.19 8.30 -13.58
CA ASP A 116 -12.61 7.18 -12.86
C ASP A 116 -13.10 7.21 -11.41
N PHE A 117 -13.38 6.05 -10.81
CA PHE A 117 -13.75 5.88 -9.41
C PHE A 117 -12.97 4.74 -8.80
N ALA A 118 -12.20 5.00 -7.74
CA ALA A 118 -11.29 4.03 -7.12
C ALA A 118 -11.37 4.06 -5.59
N PHE A 119 -11.03 2.95 -4.94
CA PHE A 119 -11.09 2.84 -3.48
C PHE A 119 -10.19 3.85 -2.75
N CYS A 120 -9.03 4.16 -3.31
CA CYS A 120 -8.14 5.24 -2.89
C CYS A 120 -7.30 5.69 -4.11
N TYR A 121 -6.46 6.72 -3.94
CA TYR A 121 -5.57 7.21 -5.00
C TYR A 121 -4.73 6.06 -5.56
N PRO A 122 -4.92 5.68 -6.84
CA PRO A 122 -4.09 4.67 -7.48
C PRO A 122 -2.63 5.14 -7.53
N TYR A 123 -1.72 4.18 -7.53
CA TYR A 123 -0.29 4.42 -7.78
C TYR A 123 0.25 3.25 -8.60
N LEU A 124 0.61 3.55 -9.85
CA LEU A 124 1.01 2.62 -10.90
C LEU A 124 2.47 2.87 -11.33
N PRO A 125 3.05 2.02 -12.19
CA PRO A 125 4.39 2.24 -12.72
C PRO A 125 4.61 3.62 -13.36
N ASP A 126 3.60 4.19 -14.03
CA ASP A 126 3.69 5.53 -14.62
C ASP A 126 3.79 6.63 -13.55
N ASP A 127 3.13 6.47 -12.40
CA ASP A 127 3.25 7.40 -11.26
C ASP A 127 4.66 7.34 -10.66
N LEU A 128 5.23 6.14 -10.52
CA LEU A 128 6.63 5.97 -10.11
C LEU A 128 7.58 6.63 -11.10
N ALA A 129 7.41 6.38 -12.40
CA ALA A 129 8.25 6.96 -13.45
C ALA A 129 8.22 8.49 -13.41
N HIS A 130 7.06 9.09 -13.17
CA HIS A 130 6.93 10.53 -12.97
C HIS A 130 7.75 11.01 -11.76
N THR A 131 7.66 10.30 -10.62
CA THR A 131 8.46 10.61 -9.44
C THR A 131 9.96 10.47 -9.65
N LEU A 132 10.41 9.45 -10.37
CA LEU A 132 11.83 9.26 -10.68
C LEU A 132 12.36 10.34 -11.64
N ALA A 133 11.54 10.77 -12.61
CA ALA A 133 11.89 11.87 -13.50
C ALA A 133 12.12 13.18 -12.73
N GLU A 134 11.30 13.45 -11.71
CA GLU A 134 11.48 14.62 -10.84
C GLU A 134 12.68 14.47 -9.89
N CYS A 135 13.13 13.24 -9.65
CA CYS A 135 14.34 12.96 -8.86
C CYS A 135 15.66 13.21 -9.63
N SER A 136 15.61 13.77 -10.84
CA SER A 136 16.79 14.23 -11.62
C SER A 136 17.92 13.19 -11.77
N GLY A 137 17.57 11.90 -11.92
CA GLY A 137 18.53 10.82 -12.10
C GLY A 137 19.25 10.35 -10.83
N TYR A 138 18.79 10.77 -9.65
CA TYR A 138 19.35 10.33 -8.35
C TYR A 138 19.20 8.83 -8.10
N TRP A 139 18.17 8.21 -8.67
CA TRP A 139 17.87 6.79 -8.47
C TRP A 139 18.42 5.94 -9.61
N HIS A 140 19.18 4.91 -9.25
CA HIS A 140 19.53 3.81 -10.15
C HIS A 140 18.43 2.75 -10.14
N GLU A 141 17.89 2.46 -11.31
CA GLU A 141 16.88 1.42 -11.52
C GLU A 141 17.55 0.12 -12.01
N ASP A 142 17.43 -0.95 -11.24
CA ASP A 142 17.95 -2.27 -11.60
C ASP A 142 16.83 -3.31 -11.65
N ALA A 143 16.75 -4.05 -12.74
CA ALA A 143 15.90 -5.24 -12.84
C ALA A 143 16.57 -6.39 -12.06
N ILE A 144 16.17 -6.57 -10.80
CA ILE A 144 16.77 -7.57 -9.89
C ILE A 144 16.26 -8.99 -10.13
N GLY A 145 15.22 -9.13 -10.96
CA GLY A 145 14.62 -10.37 -11.40
C GLY A 145 13.35 -10.09 -12.22
N VAL A 146 12.45 -11.06 -12.26
CA VAL A 146 11.13 -10.94 -12.90
C VAL A 146 10.03 -11.37 -11.94
N THR A 147 8.81 -10.91 -12.18
CA THR A 147 7.59 -11.42 -11.53
C THR A 147 7.18 -12.77 -12.11
N GLN A 148 6.19 -13.43 -11.51
CA GLN A 148 5.63 -14.67 -12.04
C GLN A 148 5.06 -14.53 -13.47
N LYS A 149 4.58 -13.35 -13.86
CA LYS A 149 4.14 -13.05 -15.22
C LYS A 149 5.22 -12.48 -16.14
N GLY A 150 6.48 -12.52 -15.70
CA GLY A 150 7.63 -12.13 -16.52
C GLY A 150 7.84 -10.62 -16.64
N ARG A 151 7.24 -9.80 -15.77
CA ARG A 151 7.49 -8.35 -15.72
C ARG A 151 8.81 -8.10 -14.97
N PRO A 152 9.66 -7.13 -15.36
CA PRO A 152 10.86 -6.80 -14.60
C PRO A 152 10.49 -6.39 -13.16
N LEU A 153 11.14 -7.01 -12.17
CA LEU A 153 11.04 -6.58 -10.78
C LEU A 153 12.15 -5.56 -10.52
N THR A 154 11.77 -4.30 -10.36
CA THR A 154 12.70 -3.17 -10.25
C THR A 154 13.08 -2.87 -8.80
N ARG A 155 14.36 -2.63 -8.58
CA ARG A 155 14.92 -2.06 -7.37
C ARG A 155 15.51 -0.68 -7.67
N LEU A 156 15.21 0.29 -6.82
CA LEU A 156 15.84 1.60 -6.79
C LEU A 156 17.02 1.60 -5.81
N ALA A 157 18.12 2.24 -6.16
CA ALA A 157 19.23 2.51 -5.24
C ALA A 157 19.80 3.92 -5.43
N ASN A 158 20.19 4.56 -4.33
CA ASN A 158 20.85 5.87 -4.38
C ASN A 158 22.37 5.80 -4.63
N ALA A 159 22.94 4.59 -4.72
CA ALA A 159 24.32 4.35 -5.09
C ALA A 159 24.48 3.04 -5.89
N PHE A 160 25.49 3.00 -6.76
CA PHE A 160 25.83 1.87 -7.63
C PHE A 160 27.33 1.51 -7.54
N GLY A 161 27.68 0.22 -7.62
CA GLY A 161 29.08 -0.24 -7.68
C GLY A 161 29.61 -0.90 -6.40
N ASN A 162 30.93 -0.79 -6.17
CA ASN A 162 31.69 -1.58 -5.19
C ASN A 162 31.93 -0.93 -3.80
N GLU A 163 31.44 0.28 -3.53
CA GLU A 163 31.41 0.84 -2.16
C GLU A 163 30.07 1.56 -1.92
N PRO A 164 29.45 1.42 -0.72
CA PRO A 164 29.97 1.99 0.53
C PRO A 164 30.07 0.99 1.68
N ALA A 165 31.25 0.40 1.89
CA ALA A 165 31.51 -0.61 2.93
C ALA A 165 31.30 -0.13 4.39
N GLN A 166 30.98 1.16 4.60
CA GLN A 166 30.74 1.79 5.91
C GLN A 166 29.43 2.59 6.02
N ALA A 167 28.60 2.68 4.98
CA ALA A 167 27.32 3.40 5.09
C ALA A 167 26.33 2.62 5.96
N ALA A 168 25.47 3.33 6.71
CA ALA A 168 24.30 2.69 7.30
C ALA A 168 23.28 2.34 6.21
N GLY A 169 22.67 1.17 6.35
CA GLY A 169 21.74 0.63 5.38
C GLY A 169 20.29 0.87 5.79
N ILE A 170 19.49 1.39 4.86
CA ILE A 170 18.03 1.34 4.91
C ILE A 170 17.52 0.53 3.71
N TYR A 171 16.66 -0.46 3.95
CA TYR A 171 15.98 -1.21 2.88
C TYR A 171 14.49 -0.95 2.97
N VAL A 172 13.85 -0.56 1.88
CA VAL A 172 12.41 -0.29 1.84
C VAL A 172 11.74 -1.21 0.83
N ILE A 173 10.56 -1.71 1.17
CA ILE A 173 9.70 -2.46 0.27
C ILE A 173 8.27 -1.97 0.41
N ALA A 174 7.56 -1.90 -0.71
CA ALA A 174 6.16 -1.55 -0.74
C ALA A 174 5.37 -2.51 -1.63
N ARG A 175 4.05 -2.51 -1.43
CA ARG A 175 3.09 -3.23 -2.28
C ARG A 175 3.35 -4.73 -2.35
N GLN A 176 3.63 -5.35 -1.20
CA GLN A 176 3.49 -6.81 -1.08
C GLN A 176 2.03 -7.24 -1.25
N HIS A 177 1.09 -6.46 -0.70
CA HIS A 177 -0.31 -6.49 -1.14
C HIS A 177 -0.53 -5.40 -2.18
N ALA A 178 -1.06 -5.79 -3.34
CA ALA A 178 -1.13 -4.95 -4.52
C ALA A 178 -2.08 -3.76 -4.40
N GLY A 179 -3.13 -3.82 -3.57
CA GLY A 179 -4.10 -2.73 -3.43
C GLY A 179 -3.72 -1.69 -2.37
N GLU A 180 -2.63 -1.88 -1.64
CA GLU A 180 -2.18 -1.01 -0.53
C GLU A 180 -1.45 0.24 -1.02
N THR A 181 -2.17 1.04 -1.83
CA THR A 181 -1.66 2.26 -2.45
C THR A 181 -1.19 3.36 -1.50
N PRO A 182 -1.70 3.52 -0.25
CA PRO A 182 -1.13 4.49 0.70
C PRO A 182 0.37 4.29 0.92
N GLY A 183 0.83 3.03 1.03
CA GLY A 183 2.24 2.70 1.18
C GLY A 183 3.09 3.17 -0.01
N SER A 184 2.54 3.16 -1.23
CA SER A 184 3.23 3.73 -2.40
C SER A 184 3.35 5.25 -2.34
N TRP A 185 2.33 5.97 -1.87
CA TRP A 185 2.41 7.43 -1.73
C TRP A 185 3.33 7.87 -0.57
N VAL A 186 3.44 7.05 0.49
CA VAL A 186 4.47 7.24 1.53
C VAL A 186 5.86 7.02 0.93
N LEU A 187 6.06 5.94 0.15
CA LEU A 187 7.32 5.72 -0.57
C LEU A 187 7.62 6.88 -1.52
N ASP A 188 6.62 7.41 -2.22
CA ASP A 188 6.75 8.53 -3.15
C ASP A 188 7.40 9.76 -2.48
N GLY A 189 6.88 10.16 -1.32
CA GLY A 189 7.44 11.25 -0.53
C GLY A 189 8.85 10.96 -0.02
N LEU A 190 9.09 9.74 0.44
CA LEU A 190 10.41 9.29 0.88
C LEU A 190 11.44 9.40 -0.25
N LEU A 191 11.11 8.92 -1.45
CA LEU A 191 12.01 8.94 -2.61
C LEU A 191 12.36 10.37 -3.04
N ARG A 192 11.36 11.27 -3.05
CA ARG A 192 11.53 12.69 -3.39
C ARG A 192 12.40 13.43 -2.38
N HIS A 193 12.20 13.14 -1.10
CA HIS A 193 12.96 13.77 -0.02
C HIS A 193 14.41 13.26 0.01
N ALA A 194 14.61 11.96 -0.24
CA ALA A 194 15.93 11.33 -0.20
C ALA A 194 16.98 11.98 -1.09
N GLN A 195 16.62 12.41 -2.30
CA GLN A 195 17.54 13.11 -3.20
C GLN A 195 18.14 14.36 -2.55
N ARG A 196 17.36 15.06 -1.73
CA ARG A 196 17.75 16.34 -1.12
C ARG A 196 18.44 16.16 0.22
N ALA A 197 18.14 15.06 0.91
CA ALA A 197 18.51 14.87 2.32
C ALA A 197 19.64 13.84 2.52
N LEU A 198 19.85 12.91 1.59
CA LEU A 198 20.81 11.82 1.78
C LEU A 198 22.11 12.06 1.03
N ASP A 199 23.20 11.76 1.73
CA ASP A 199 24.51 11.47 1.13
C ASP A 199 24.64 9.94 0.95
N PRO A 200 24.70 9.42 -0.29
CA PRO A 200 24.84 7.99 -0.54
C PRO A 200 26.10 7.35 0.06
N ALA A 201 27.12 8.14 0.41
CA ALA A 201 28.30 7.65 1.12
C ALA A 201 28.03 7.34 2.61
N GLN A 202 27.02 7.98 3.20
CA GLN A 202 26.63 7.82 4.61
C GLN A 202 25.45 6.86 4.76
N ILE A 203 24.46 6.95 3.87
CA ILE A 203 23.24 6.14 3.91
C ILE A 203 23.05 5.44 2.56
N LEU A 204 23.13 4.10 2.58
CA LEU A 204 22.75 3.27 1.44
C LEU A 204 21.27 2.91 1.53
N LEU A 205 20.46 3.47 0.63
CA LEU A 205 19.03 3.24 0.56
C LEU A 205 18.68 2.43 -0.68
N TRP A 206 18.16 1.22 -0.48
CA TRP A 206 17.56 0.40 -1.54
C TRP A 206 16.04 0.34 -1.34
N ALA A 207 15.29 0.45 -2.43
CA ALA A 207 13.83 0.34 -2.40
C ALA A 207 13.30 -0.61 -3.48
N VAL A 208 12.34 -1.47 -3.12
CA VAL A 208 11.52 -2.24 -4.06
C VAL A 208 10.10 -1.65 -4.07
N PRO A 209 9.75 -0.79 -5.04
CA PRO A 209 8.50 -0.04 -5.00
C PRO A 209 7.25 -0.89 -5.22
N PHE A 210 7.39 -2.00 -5.95
CA PHE A 210 6.31 -2.90 -6.30
C PHE A 210 6.73 -4.36 -6.12
N ALA A 211 6.63 -4.88 -4.89
CA ALA A 211 6.89 -6.29 -4.65
C ALA A 211 5.90 -7.21 -5.39
N HIS A 212 4.64 -6.78 -5.52
CA HIS A 212 3.58 -7.47 -6.26
C HIS A 212 3.19 -6.76 -7.57
N LEU A 213 4.16 -6.42 -8.43
CA LEU A 213 3.90 -5.66 -9.65
C LEU A 213 2.81 -6.27 -10.54
N ASP A 214 2.72 -7.60 -10.62
CA ASP A 214 1.66 -8.28 -11.39
C ASP A 214 0.27 -7.89 -10.89
N GLY A 215 0.02 -8.03 -9.58
CA GLY A 215 -1.25 -7.64 -8.98
C GLY A 215 -1.51 -6.14 -9.08
N VAL A 216 -0.45 -5.30 -8.99
CA VAL A 216 -0.59 -3.83 -9.16
C VAL A 216 -1.14 -3.49 -10.56
N VAL A 217 -0.62 -4.12 -11.60
CA VAL A 217 -1.06 -3.88 -13.00
C VAL A 217 -2.44 -4.46 -13.25
N GLU A 218 -2.81 -5.56 -12.58
CA GLU A 218 -4.06 -6.30 -12.85
C GLU A 218 -5.22 -5.93 -11.91
N GLY A 219 -4.95 -5.03 -10.96
CA GLY A 219 -5.94 -4.51 -10.03
C GLY A 219 -6.22 -5.46 -8.87
N ASP A 220 -5.29 -6.30 -8.44
CA ASP A 220 -5.49 -7.16 -7.28
C ASP A 220 -5.48 -6.34 -5.99
N TYR A 221 -6.27 -6.75 -4.98
CA TYR A 221 -5.96 -6.33 -3.61
C TYR A 221 -4.67 -7.02 -3.12
N GLY A 222 -4.50 -8.30 -3.45
CA GLY A 222 -3.25 -9.04 -3.26
C GLY A 222 -2.99 -9.54 -1.83
N LYS A 223 -3.99 -9.51 -0.95
CA LYS A 223 -3.91 -10.06 0.42
C LYS A 223 -4.59 -11.42 0.50
N ASP A 224 -3.89 -12.37 1.10
CA ASP A 224 -4.28 -13.78 1.18
C ASP A 224 -4.73 -14.43 -0.17
N PRO A 225 -4.05 -14.20 -1.32
CA PRO A 225 -4.29 -14.95 -2.55
C PRO A 225 -3.85 -16.41 -2.45
N PHE A 226 -4.56 -17.29 -3.15
CA PHE A 226 -4.12 -18.68 -3.37
C PHE A 226 -3.03 -18.74 -4.47
N PRO A 227 -1.98 -19.59 -4.32
CA PRO A 227 -1.71 -20.46 -3.17
C PRO A 227 -1.01 -19.75 -2.01
N HIS A 228 -0.37 -18.61 -2.24
CA HIS A 228 0.41 -17.91 -1.21
C HIS A 228 0.36 -16.39 -1.36
N ASP A 229 0.07 -15.71 -0.26
CA ASP A 229 0.33 -14.28 -0.08
C ASP A 229 1.84 -13.99 -0.06
N LEU A 230 2.27 -12.92 -0.72
CA LEU A 230 3.68 -12.50 -0.76
C LEU A 230 4.22 -12.21 0.64
N ASN A 231 3.48 -11.48 1.48
CA ASN A 231 3.88 -11.22 2.86
C ASN A 231 3.58 -12.41 3.79
N ARG A 232 3.41 -13.62 3.24
CA ARG A 232 3.33 -14.90 3.95
C ARG A 232 4.26 -15.96 3.34
N ALA A 233 5.02 -15.59 2.31
CA ALA A 233 5.86 -16.47 1.53
C ALA A 233 7.36 -16.34 1.83
N TRP A 234 7.74 -15.65 2.91
CA TRP A 234 9.13 -15.37 3.32
C TRP A 234 9.88 -16.54 3.99
N THR A 235 9.32 -17.75 3.90
CA THR A 235 9.94 -18.97 4.42
C THR A 235 11.24 -19.33 3.70
N ARG A 236 11.89 -20.41 4.15
CA ARG A 236 13.11 -20.98 3.57
C ARG A 236 12.88 -22.48 3.30
N PRO A 237 12.64 -22.91 2.05
CA PRO A 237 12.62 -22.12 0.81
C PRO A 237 11.44 -21.13 0.71
N PRO A 238 11.55 -20.05 -0.08
CA PRO A 238 10.46 -19.08 -0.29
C PRO A 238 9.33 -19.70 -1.12
N MET A 239 8.08 -19.31 -0.82
CA MET A 239 6.88 -19.88 -1.46
C MET A 239 6.34 -19.05 -2.64
N ARG A 240 6.96 -17.91 -2.93
CA ARG A 240 6.64 -17.03 -4.07
C ARG A 240 7.93 -16.65 -4.80
N HIS A 241 7.85 -16.50 -6.12
CA HIS A 241 9.03 -16.20 -6.94
C HIS A 241 9.56 -14.79 -6.66
N GLU A 242 8.67 -13.81 -6.51
CA GLU A 242 9.04 -12.44 -6.17
C GLU A 242 9.76 -12.39 -4.83
N VAL A 243 9.29 -13.15 -3.83
CA VAL A 243 9.96 -13.25 -2.52
C VAL A 243 11.36 -13.88 -2.65
N LEU A 244 11.55 -14.90 -3.50
CA LEU A 244 12.89 -15.42 -3.80
C LEU A 244 13.82 -14.32 -4.35
N VAL A 245 13.31 -13.50 -5.28
CA VAL A 245 14.08 -12.41 -5.88
C VAL A 245 14.45 -11.37 -4.82
N VAL A 246 13.48 -10.92 -4.02
CA VAL A 246 13.69 -9.89 -3.00
C VAL A 246 14.57 -10.41 -1.85
N GLN A 247 14.44 -11.67 -1.41
CA GLN A 247 15.36 -12.27 -0.41
C GLN A 247 16.82 -12.22 -0.89
N ARG A 248 17.06 -12.52 -2.18
CA ARG A 248 18.41 -12.45 -2.76
C ARG A 248 18.91 -11.01 -2.86
N ASP A 249 18.03 -10.06 -3.15
CA ASP A 249 18.37 -8.64 -3.22
C ASP A 249 18.68 -8.06 -1.83
N LEU A 250 17.85 -8.33 -0.83
CA LEU A 250 18.08 -7.98 0.57
C LEU A 250 19.42 -8.52 1.07
N ALA A 251 19.76 -9.77 0.74
CA ALA A 251 21.06 -10.34 1.10
C ALA A 251 22.24 -9.63 0.39
N ARG A 252 22.04 -9.13 -0.84
CA ARG A 252 23.06 -8.35 -1.58
C ARG A 252 23.23 -6.95 -1.00
N TRP A 253 22.14 -6.33 -0.59
CA TRP A 253 22.15 -5.06 0.14
C TRP A 253 22.92 -5.20 1.45
N ALA A 254 22.60 -6.22 2.25
CA ALA A 254 23.21 -6.41 3.56
C ALA A 254 24.73 -6.62 3.53
N ARG A 255 25.29 -7.08 2.40
CA ARG A 255 26.74 -7.22 2.19
C ARG A 255 27.44 -5.92 1.75
N ARG A 256 26.69 -4.86 1.49
CA ARG A 256 27.18 -3.59 0.92
C ARG A 256 27.12 -2.41 1.87
N CYS A 257 26.53 -2.58 3.05
CA CYS A 257 26.35 -1.54 4.05
C CYS A 257 26.38 -2.17 5.45
N HIS A 258 26.24 -1.36 6.49
CA HIS A 258 25.86 -1.79 7.84
C HIS A 258 24.33 -1.80 7.94
N PRO A 259 23.67 -2.97 7.86
CA PRO A 259 22.20 -3.03 7.88
C PRO A 259 21.66 -2.44 9.18
N ALA A 260 20.85 -1.38 9.08
CA ALA A 260 20.29 -0.72 10.26
C ALA A 260 18.81 -1.08 10.44
N VAL A 261 18.03 -0.99 9.36
CA VAL A 261 16.57 -1.21 9.41
C VAL A 261 16.01 -1.63 8.06
N VAL A 262 14.99 -2.48 8.10
CA VAL A 262 14.14 -2.79 6.94
C VAL A 262 12.74 -2.22 7.18
N LEU A 263 12.19 -1.52 6.19
CA LEU A 263 10.86 -0.92 6.23
C LEU A 263 9.96 -1.60 5.20
N ASP A 264 8.77 -1.98 5.64
CA ASP A 264 7.70 -2.59 4.86
C ASP A 264 6.47 -1.69 4.89
N LEU A 265 6.09 -1.13 3.75
CA LEU A 265 5.01 -0.15 3.63
C LEU A 265 3.70 -0.83 3.20
N HIS A 266 2.69 -0.75 4.07
CA HIS A 266 1.37 -1.40 3.94
C HIS A 266 0.22 -0.41 4.10
N GLY A 267 -0.99 -0.93 3.89
CA GLY A 267 -2.25 -0.25 4.17
C GLY A 267 -3.21 -1.18 4.93
N PRO A 268 -3.91 -0.68 5.97
CA PRO A 268 -4.83 -1.49 6.78
C PRO A 268 -6.15 -1.75 6.04
N GLY A 269 -7.13 -2.34 6.70
CA GLY A 269 -8.49 -2.44 6.14
C GLY A 269 -9.19 -1.08 6.02
N ALA A 270 -10.37 -1.08 5.39
CA ALA A 270 -11.23 0.10 5.18
C ALA A 270 -11.55 0.97 6.42
N ALA A 271 -11.52 0.40 7.63
CA ALA A 271 -12.01 1.04 8.84
C ALA A 271 -10.94 1.71 9.72
N GLU A 272 -9.65 1.58 9.41
CA GLU A 272 -8.63 2.22 10.24
C GLU A 272 -8.64 3.75 10.04
N THR A 273 -8.80 4.47 11.15
CA THR A 273 -8.87 5.94 11.19
C THR A 273 -8.08 6.57 12.32
N GLU A 274 -7.40 5.80 13.16
CA GLU A 274 -6.72 6.34 14.35
C GLU A 274 -5.34 6.94 14.02
N GLY A 275 -4.76 6.55 12.88
CA GLY A 275 -3.46 7.03 12.41
C GLY A 275 -2.62 5.90 11.83
N ALA A 276 -1.47 6.25 11.24
CA ALA A 276 -0.47 5.28 10.85
C ALA A 276 0.19 4.66 12.09
N TYR A 277 0.60 3.39 11.99
CA TYR A 277 1.20 2.66 13.11
C TYR A 277 2.14 1.55 12.63
N PHE A 278 3.01 1.10 13.52
CA PHE A 278 3.90 -0.02 13.25
C PHE A 278 3.34 -1.31 13.85
N HIS A 279 3.26 -2.38 13.05
CA HIS A 279 2.97 -3.72 13.58
C HIS A 279 4.21 -4.30 14.25
N LEU A 280 4.03 -4.77 15.48
CA LEU A 280 5.04 -5.52 16.21
C LEU A 280 5.01 -7.01 15.82
N PRO A 281 6.16 -7.72 15.89
CA PRO A 281 6.21 -9.15 15.66
C PRO A 281 5.28 -9.89 16.63
N ARG A 282 4.72 -11.04 16.21
CA ARG A 282 3.80 -11.81 17.07
C ARG A 282 4.47 -12.26 18.38
N PRO A 283 3.71 -12.44 19.48
CA PRO A 283 4.26 -12.89 20.77
C PRO A 283 4.96 -14.26 20.73
N SER A 284 4.68 -15.07 19.71
CA SER A 284 5.33 -16.36 19.45
C SER A 284 6.76 -16.23 18.93
N ARG A 285 7.20 -15.03 18.52
CA ARG A 285 8.57 -14.75 18.07
C ARG A 285 9.50 -14.51 19.27
N PRO A 286 10.82 -14.66 19.10
CA PRO A 286 11.78 -14.41 20.19
C PRO A 286 11.59 -13.04 20.83
N ALA A 287 11.71 -12.95 22.16
CA ALA A 287 11.52 -11.69 22.89
C ALA A 287 12.47 -10.58 22.40
N GLU A 288 13.72 -10.93 22.09
CA GLU A 288 14.71 -10.00 21.53
C GLU A 288 14.24 -9.37 20.21
N HIS A 289 13.55 -10.12 19.35
CA HIS A 289 12.97 -9.62 18.10
C HIS A 289 11.88 -8.58 18.37
N VAL A 290 10.95 -8.93 19.27
CA VAL A 290 9.83 -8.07 19.64
C VAL A 290 10.34 -6.77 20.25
N GLU A 291 11.26 -6.86 21.20
CA GLU A 291 11.79 -5.68 21.91
C GLU A 291 12.68 -4.81 21.03
N ALA A 292 13.53 -5.39 20.16
CA ALA A 292 14.30 -4.60 19.19
C ALA A 292 13.39 -3.86 18.21
N THR A 293 12.35 -4.52 17.71
CA THR A 293 11.38 -3.91 16.79
C THR A 293 10.56 -2.82 17.49
N ARG A 294 10.13 -3.07 18.74
CA ARG A 294 9.42 -2.09 19.57
C ARG A 294 10.27 -0.86 19.82
N ALA A 295 11.53 -1.03 20.22
CA ALA A 295 12.45 0.08 20.48
C ALA A 295 12.64 0.94 19.22
N ALA A 296 12.88 0.32 18.06
CA ALA A 296 13.00 1.03 16.79
C ALA A 296 11.70 1.76 16.40
N ALA A 297 10.55 1.09 16.51
CA ALA A 297 9.24 1.66 16.20
C ALA A 297 8.93 2.87 17.08
N LEU A 298 9.21 2.80 18.39
CA LEU A 298 9.03 3.93 19.31
C LEU A 298 9.96 5.09 18.98
N TYR A 299 11.25 4.82 18.76
CA TYR A 299 12.24 5.84 18.40
C TYR A 299 11.80 6.63 17.16
N ILE A 300 11.37 5.93 16.10
CA ILE A 300 10.95 6.54 14.84
C ILE A 300 9.62 7.27 15.03
N ARG A 301 8.64 6.64 15.69
CA ARG A 301 7.33 7.22 15.97
C ARG A 301 7.42 8.58 16.66
N GLU A 302 8.30 8.73 17.65
CA GLU A 302 8.46 9.99 18.40
C GLU A 302 8.94 11.16 17.53
N ARG A 303 9.48 10.88 16.34
CA ARG A 303 9.97 11.87 15.38
C ARG A 303 9.01 12.10 14.21
N LEU A 304 7.93 11.32 14.12
CA LEU A 304 6.89 11.51 13.12
C LEU A 304 5.86 12.55 13.58
N PRO A 305 5.19 13.26 12.65
CA PRO A 305 4.18 14.25 13.04
C PRO A 305 3.00 13.56 13.71
N ALA A 306 2.70 13.96 14.96
CA ALA A 306 1.73 13.28 15.81
C ALA A 306 0.31 13.23 15.20
N GLU A 307 -0.04 14.21 14.37
CA GLU A 307 -1.30 14.27 13.64
C GLU A 307 -1.50 13.11 12.65
N PHE A 308 -0.43 12.45 12.21
CA PHE A 308 -0.49 11.30 11.31
C PHE A 308 -0.33 9.95 12.01
N ILE A 309 0.06 9.93 13.29
CA ILE A 309 0.37 8.68 13.99
C ILE A 309 -0.70 8.31 15.00
N ARG A 310 -0.92 7.01 15.16
CA ARG A 310 -1.81 6.43 16.18
C ARG A 310 -1.29 6.74 17.59
N GLU A 311 -2.22 7.03 18.50
CA GLU A 311 -1.89 7.32 19.90
C GLU A 311 -1.38 6.09 20.66
N GLN A 312 -1.95 4.91 20.40
CA GLN A 312 -1.46 3.64 20.93
C GLN A 312 -0.34 3.10 20.04
N PRO A 313 0.92 3.08 20.50
CA PRO A 313 2.05 2.65 19.68
C PRO A 313 2.09 1.14 19.44
N ASP A 314 1.60 0.37 20.41
CA ASP A 314 1.76 -1.07 20.42
C ASP A 314 0.60 -1.74 19.70
N VAL A 315 0.80 -2.02 18.43
CA VAL A 315 -0.13 -2.84 17.66
C VAL A 315 0.55 -4.17 17.37
N GLN A 316 0.06 -5.23 18.02
CA GLN A 316 0.61 -6.58 17.87
C GLN A 316 -0.51 -7.53 17.47
N ALA A 317 -0.30 -8.26 16.37
CA ALA A 317 -1.31 -9.19 15.86
C ALA A 317 -1.49 -10.39 16.81
N THR A 318 -2.70 -10.53 17.36
CA THR A 318 -3.12 -11.68 18.20
C THR A 318 -4.18 -12.56 17.55
N TYR A 319 -4.73 -12.13 16.41
CA TYR A 319 -5.72 -12.88 15.64
C TYR A 319 -5.08 -14.10 14.95
N ALA A 320 -5.89 -15.12 14.65
CA ALA A 320 -5.46 -16.31 13.93
C ALA A 320 -4.92 -15.94 12.54
N SER A 321 -3.69 -16.35 12.24
CA SER A 321 -3.10 -16.21 10.90
C SER A 321 -3.46 -17.42 10.06
N ARG A 322 -3.76 -17.21 8.77
CA ARG A 322 -3.90 -18.29 7.78
C ARG A 322 -2.55 -18.99 7.47
N TRP A 323 -1.44 -18.41 7.93
CA TRP A 323 -0.07 -18.84 7.58
C TRP A 323 0.88 -18.76 8.78
N SER A 324 2.06 -19.37 8.64
CA SER A 324 3.04 -19.46 9.72
C SER A 324 3.59 -18.10 10.16
N ASP A 325 3.88 -17.97 11.45
CA ASP A 325 4.47 -16.75 12.03
C ASP A 325 5.86 -16.42 11.46
N GLY A 326 6.54 -17.41 10.86
CA GLY A 326 7.81 -17.25 10.16
C GLY A 326 7.70 -16.83 8.70
N GLY A 327 6.48 -16.75 8.13
CA GLY A 327 6.25 -16.49 6.71
C GLY A 327 6.28 -15.01 6.30
N ILE A 328 6.49 -14.08 7.23
CA ILE A 328 6.45 -12.64 6.98
C ILE A 328 7.86 -12.04 6.84
N LEU A 329 7.98 -10.88 6.18
CA LEU A 329 9.27 -10.20 5.98
C LEU A 329 10.01 -9.96 7.31
N GLY A 330 9.33 -9.42 8.33
CA GLY A 330 10.00 -9.08 9.59
C GLY A 330 10.64 -10.29 10.28
N SER A 331 9.95 -11.44 10.28
CA SER A 331 10.51 -12.70 10.77
C SER A 331 11.74 -13.12 9.97
N HIS A 332 11.70 -13.00 8.64
CA HIS A 332 12.86 -13.29 7.79
C HIS A 332 14.03 -12.34 8.06
N VAL A 333 13.80 -11.03 8.20
CA VAL A 333 14.88 -10.07 8.48
C VAL A 333 15.54 -10.41 9.82
N TRP A 334 14.75 -10.66 10.86
CA TRP A 334 15.28 -11.03 12.16
C TRP A 334 16.10 -12.32 12.13
N ASP A 335 15.57 -13.39 11.53
CA ASP A 335 16.21 -14.71 11.51
C ASP A 335 17.54 -14.74 10.72
N THR A 336 17.87 -13.66 10.01
CA THR A 336 18.93 -13.67 8.99
C THR A 336 19.94 -12.55 9.15
N LEU A 337 19.51 -11.43 9.71
CA LEU A 337 20.33 -10.25 9.96
C LEU A 337 20.30 -9.82 11.43
N ALA A 338 19.35 -10.31 12.24
CA ALA A 338 19.15 -9.89 13.65
C ALA A 338 19.03 -8.37 13.83
N ILE A 339 18.35 -7.70 12.90
CA ILE A 339 18.03 -6.26 12.94
C ILE A 339 16.50 -6.05 12.97
N PRO A 340 16.01 -4.89 13.42
CA PRO A 340 14.57 -4.61 13.37
C PRO A 340 14.06 -4.48 11.93
N SER A 341 12.82 -4.95 11.74
CA SER A 341 12.02 -4.72 10.55
C SER A 341 10.72 -4.06 10.96
N LEU A 342 10.38 -2.94 10.33
CA LEU A 342 9.22 -2.13 10.65
C LEU A 342 8.16 -2.30 9.57
N CYS A 343 6.97 -2.72 9.96
CA CYS A 343 5.80 -2.77 9.07
C CYS A 343 4.92 -1.56 9.38
N LEU A 344 4.92 -0.54 8.51
CA LEU A 344 4.11 0.66 8.67
C LEU A 344 2.78 0.49 7.94
N GLU A 345 1.69 0.49 8.68
CA GLU A 345 0.32 0.49 8.17
C GLU A 345 -0.17 1.93 8.04
N THR A 346 -0.55 2.35 6.83
CA THR A 346 -1.00 3.72 6.57
C THR A 346 -2.48 3.76 6.12
N PRO A 347 -3.39 4.44 6.85
CA PRO A 347 -4.81 4.50 6.53
C PRO A 347 -5.13 4.99 5.10
N TYR A 348 -6.19 4.45 4.50
CA TYR A 348 -6.59 4.77 3.11
C TYR A 348 -7.34 6.09 2.94
N ALA A 349 -8.11 6.49 3.96
CA ALA A 349 -9.11 7.54 3.79
C ALA A 349 -8.81 8.76 4.66
N GLN A 350 -8.72 8.55 5.97
CA GLN A 350 -8.68 9.63 6.94
C GLN A 350 -7.95 9.23 8.22
N ILE A 351 -7.53 10.24 8.98
CA ILE A 351 -7.04 10.09 10.35
C ILE A 351 -7.84 11.04 11.23
N ARG A 352 -8.60 10.49 12.18
CA ARG A 352 -9.39 11.24 13.16
C ARG A 352 -10.26 12.34 12.52
N GLY A 353 -10.94 12.01 11.43
CA GLY A 353 -11.79 12.96 10.69
C GLY A 353 -11.05 13.79 9.62
N LYS A 354 -9.72 13.87 9.63
CA LYS A 354 -8.95 14.55 8.58
C LYS A 354 -8.78 13.62 7.38
N GLU A 355 -9.37 13.97 6.26
CA GLU A 355 -9.13 13.28 4.98
C GLU A 355 -7.65 13.38 4.57
N LEU A 356 -7.09 12.27 4.13
CA LEU A 356 -5.71 12.21 3.67
C LEU A 356 -5.64 12.57 2.18
N SER A 357 -4.81 13.54 1.83
CA SER A 357 -4.44 13.84 0.45
C SER A 357 -3.19 13.04 0.03
N ARG A 358 -2.87 13.06 -1.27
CA ARG A 358 -1.57 12.55 -1.76
C ARG A 358 -0.39 13.29 -1.11
N GLU A 359 -0.56 14.57 -0.80
CA GLU A 359 0.49 15.37 -0.16
C GLU A 359 0.69 14.99 1.31
N ASP A 360 -0.38 14.64 2.02
CA ASP A 360 -0.26 14.12 3.39
C ASP A 360 0.56 12.82 3.43
N TYR A 361 0.32 11.89 2.51
CA TYR A 361 1.12 10.66 2.40
C TYR A 361 2.58 10.96 2.08
N ARG A 362 2.84 11.88 1.15
CA ARG A 362 4.21 12.29 0.81
C ARG A 362 4.93 12.96 1.98
N GLY A 363 4.23 13.83 2.70
CA GLY A 363 4.73 14.48 3.90
C GLY A 363 5.11 13.46 4.98
N LEU A 364 4.26 12.46 5.21
CA LEU A 364 4.58 11.33 6.09
C LEU A 364 5.82 10.56 5.61
N GLY A 365 5.95 10.31 4.31
CA GLY A 365 7.12 9.67 3.71
C GLY A 365 8.42 10.43 3.91
N ALA A 366 8.39 11.77 3.75
CA ALA A 366 9.54 12.62 4.00
C ALA A 366 9.96 12.58 5.48
N ALA A 367 9.01 12.78 6.40
CA ALA A 367 9.28 12.72 7.83
C ALA A 367 9.78 11.33 8.29
N LEU A 368 9.26 10.26 7.67
CA LEU A 368 9.70 8.90 7.91
C LEU A 368 11.17 8.70 7.51
N LEU A 369 11.62 9.29 6.40
CA LEU A 369 13.02 9.21 6.02
C LEU A 369 13.93 9.88 7.05
N GLU A 370 13.59 11.10 7.48
CA GLU A 370 14.36 11.84 8.48
C GLU A 370 14.47 11.04 9.79
N ALA A 371 13.37 10.45 10.24
CA ALA A 371 13.33 9.61 11.44
C ALA A 371 14.18 8.33 11.29
N LEU A 372 14.17 7.69 10.13
CA LEU A 372 15.00 6.51 9.85
C LEU A 372 16.49 6.86 9.81
N VAL A 373 16.87 7.98 9.18
CA VAL A 373 18.26 8.45 9.16
C VAL A 373 18.74 8.72 10.57
N ALA A 374 17.95 9.42 11.39
CA ALA A 374 18.28 9.64 12.80
C ALA A 374 18.44 8.31 13.57
N TYR A 375 17.59 7.33 13.30
CA TYR A 375 17.69 6.00 13.91
C TYR A 375 18.99 5.28 13.54
N THR A 376 19.47 5.41 12.30
CA THR A 376 20.74 4.79 11.88
C THR A 376 21.98 5.38 12.55
N GLN A 377 21.84 6.53 13.22
CA GLN A 377 22.92 7.27 13.87
C GLN A 377 22.84 7.19 15.41
N ALA A 378 21.79 6.57 15.95
CA ALA A 378 21.57 6.37 17.38
C ALA A 378 22.28 5.11 17.88
#